data_AF-A0A949N5J6-F1
#
_entry.id   AF-A0A949N5J6-F1
#
_cell.length_a   1.000
_cell.length_b   1.000
_cell.length_c   1.000
_cell.angle_alpha   90.00
_cell.angle_beta   90.00
_cell.angle_gamma   90.00
#
_symmetry.space_group_name_H-M   'P 1'
#
loop_
_entity.id
_entity.type
_entity.pdbx_description
1 polymer ?
#
loop_
_entity_poly.entity_id
_entity_poly.type
_entity_poly.pdbx_seq_one_letter_code
_entity_poly.pdbx_strand_id
1 'polypeptide(L)'
;LLQQIKAEGLVEDGSFIGLKATPQWCWKQNLEELHRRSLESLKEYVKPLPLYQYADFMVKWQHVHPNTKLRGKEGVYEVIKQLQTWEEYISSWEKYLLASRVSNYSPSFLDELIGEGKVSFGRFNPLPEYESFTIPSRGAIQLYCTEDRSVIMTGPIQEEYYEDLRKECEEIIEILKIWQALSLEGIVTGVSMERCRVYRALLRLFQLGVVENDSYDSVRNCTAISGLSAAWDLSSTPGEVPDELICRNIQDKGIAPEKGKWSLVERPQGTQNLLDRVRQLFDRYGIISRDLIKTSREAVTVPEFIEASRILLLRGEIRQGRFFDGLGIQYATAEAVEFLRTMDRDDMFVVLNMRDPASLYGKLLTITDTDGSPVKHAVAISKHIVLQGGVVVVLLTMRNYPERSVNVEITLLRDFQKDELADMLVTVIMYAKQGSVQSRYREVRVISFNQEPVSDENIGVLLEAMGFRKEKNAYILKIKRALKDCNIESLSLPSFFSRALPVENRVTGQDVEPGAPENE
;
A
#
# COMPACT_ATOMS: atom_id res chain seq x y z
N LEU A 1 2.91 -49.02 -26.17
CA LEU A 1 1.45 -48.83 -26.06
C LEU A 1 1.08 -47.65 -25.16
N LEU A 2 1.22 -47.72 -23.83
CA LEU A 2 0.82 -46.60 -22.93
C LEU A 2 1.53 -45.26 -23.24
N GLN A 3 2.81 -45.29 -23.61
CA GLN A 3 3.54 -44.10 -24.09
C GLN A 3 3.00 -43.54 -25.42
N GLN A 4 2.48 -44.39 -26.32
CA GLN A 4 1.83 -43.93 -27.57
C GLN A 4 0.49 -43.28 -27.27
N ILE A 5 -0.30 -43.87 -26.37
CA ILE A 5 -1.60 -43.33 -25.94
C ILE A 5 -1.41 -42.00 -25.18
N LYS A 6 -0.27 -41.81 -24.49
CA LYS A 6 0.12 -40.50 -23.91
C LYS A 6 0.51 -39.49 -24.98
N ALA A 7 1.22 -39.90 -26.03
CA ALA A 7 1.50 -39.03 -27.18
C ALA A 7 0.20 -38.60 -27.91
N GLU A 8 -0.84 -39.42 -27.84
CA GLU A 8 -2.21 -39.10 -28.31
C GLU A 8 -3.02 -38.25 -27.31
N GLY A 9 -2.48 -37.97 -26.11
CA GLY A 9 -3.08 -37.08 -25.10
C GLY A 9 -4.22 -37.68 -24.28
N LEU A 10 -4.44 -39.00 -24.36
CA LEU A 10 -5.58 -39.68 -23.73
C LEU A 10 -5.31 -40.17 -22.31
N VAL A 11 -4.04 -40.44 -21.98
CA VAL A 11 -3.60 -40.90 -20.66
C VAL A 11 -2.43 -40.07 -20.14
N GLU A 12 -2.37 -39.91 -18.84
CA GLU A 12 -1.26 -39.28 -18.12
C GLU A 12 -0.57 -40.31 -17.22
N ASP A 13 0.74 -40.15 -17.05
CA ASP A 13 1.52 -40.95 -16.12
C ASP A 13 2.03 -40.12 -14.94
N GLY A 14 2.11 -40.73 -13.76
CA GLY A 14 2.48 -40.04 -12.53
C GLY A 14 2.44 -40.93 -11.29
N SER A 15 2.33 -40.31 -10.13
CA SER A 15 2.14 -40.99 -8.84
C SER A 15 0.81 -40.53 -8.24
N PHE A 16 -0.22 -41.37 -8.32
CA PHE A 16 -1.58 -41.03 -7.87
C PHE A 16 -1.95 -41.72 -6.55
N ILE A 17 -1.35 -42.87 -6.25
CA ILE A 17 -1.58 -43.66 -5.02
C ILE A 17 -0.23 -44.00 -4.40
N GLY A 18 0.08 -43.45 -3.22
CA GLY A 18 1.42 -43.55 -2.60
C GLY A 18 1.91 -44.97 -2.26
N LEU A 19 1.00 -45.94 -2.14
CA LEU A 19 1.33 -47.35 -1.84
C LEU A 19 1.62 -48.21 -3.08
N LYS A 20 1.58 -47.64 -4.30
CA LYS A 20 1.75 -48.39 -5.56
C LYS A 20 2.97 -47.92 -6.33
N ALA A 21 3.59 -48.84 -7.07
CA ALA A 21 4.75 -48.57 -7.92
C ALA A 21 4.44 -47.52 -9.01
N THR A 22 5.44 -46.70 -9.31
CA THR A 22 5.41 -45.64 -10.33
C THR A 22 6.18 -46.05 -11.60
N PRO A 23 5.82 -45.54 -12.79
CA PRO A 23 4.72 -44.62 -13.06
C PRO A 23 3.37 -45.32 -13.15
N GLN A 24 2.37 -44.72 -12.52
CA GLN A 24 0.97 -45.12 -12.61
C GLN A 24 0.35 -44.40 -13.81
N TRP A 25 -0.58 -45.05 -14.50
CA TRP A 25 -1.23 -44.51 -15.69
C TRP A 25 -2.71 -44.28 -15.42
N CYS A 26 -3.20 -43.07 -15.73
CA CYS A 26 -4.61 -42.72 -15.57
C CYS A 26 -5.16 -42.13 -16.87
N TRP A 27 -6.40 -42.45 -17.20
CA TRP A 27 -7.13 -41.76 -18.26
C TRP A 27 -7.29 -40.29 -17.88
N LYS A 28 -6.93 -39.39 -18.79
CA LYS A 28 -6.92 -37.95 -18.53
C LYS A 28 -8.29 -37.45 -18.06
N GLN A 29 -9.37 -37.90 -18.68
CA GLN A 29 -10.75 -37.57 -18.27
C GLN A 29 -11.10 -38.07 -16.87
N ASN A 30 -10.66 -39.27 -16.48
CA ASN A 30 -10.93 -39.80 -15.15
C ASN A 30 -10.13 -39.06 -14.08
N LEU A 31 -8.88 -38.69 -14.39
CA LEU A 31 -8.07 -37.85 -13.53
C LEU A 31 -8.73 -36.48 -13.35
N GLU A 32 -9.17 -35.84 -14.44
CA GLU A 32 -9.93 -34.58 -14.42
C GLU A 32 -11.25 -34.68 -13.65
N GLU A 33 -11.98 -35.79 -13.76
CA GLU A 33 -13.24 -36.03 -13.04
C GLU A 33 -13.01 -36.28 -11.53
N LEU A 34 -12.04 -37.13 -11.16
CA LEU A 34 -11.66 -37.37 -9.77
C LEU A 34 -11.17 -36.08 -9.11
N HIS A 35 -10.43 -35.28 -9.87
CA HIS A 35 -9.96 -33.98 -9.47
C HIS A 35 -11.13 -33.00 -9.32
N ARG A 36 -12.07 -32.94 -10.27
CA ARG A 36 -13.30 -32.12 -10.14
C ARG A 36 -14.09 -32.48 -8.89
N ARG A 37 -14.26 -33.77 -8.61
CA ARG A 37 -14.94 -34.26 -7.40
C ARG A 37 -14.19 -33.94 -6.11
N SER A 38 -12.87 -34.03 -6.13
CA SER A 38 -12.02 -33.64 -4.99
C SER A 38 -12.09 -32.12 -4.73
N LEU A 39 -12.16 -31.31 -5.79
CA LEU A 39 -12.40 -29.87 -5.66
C LEU A 39 -13.81 -29.57 -5.17
N GLU A 40 -14.80 -30.32 -5.63
CA GLU A 40 -16.18 -30.21 -5.14
C GLU A 40 -16.31 -30.60 -3.66
N SER A 41 -15.53 -31.57 -3.18
CA SER A 41 -15.50 -31.94 -1.76
C SER A 41 -14.71 -30.96 -0.89
N LEU A 42 -13.81 -30.16 -1.49
CA LEU A 42 -13.09 -29.06 -0.82
C LEU A 42 -13.87 -27.73 -0.81
N LYS A 43 -15.06 -27.67 -1.45
CA LYS A 43 -15.92 -26.49 -1.40
C LYS A 43 -16.44 -26.29 0.02
N GLU A 44 -16.11 -25.15 0.61
CA GLU A 44 -16.76 -24.72 1.83
C GLU A 44 -18.09 -24.04 1.51
N TYR A 45 -19.18 -24.66 1.96
CA TYR A 45 -20.52 -24.08 1.92
C TYR A 45 -20.72 -23.18 3.15
N VAL A 46 -20.04 -22.04 3.16
CA VAL A 46 -20.27 -20.98 4.14
C VAL A 46 -21.31 -20.01 3.58
N LYS A 47 -22.23 -19.54 4.43
CA LYS A 47 -23.11 -18.43 4.06
C LYS A 47 -22.21 -17.22 3.79
N PRO A 48 -22.19 -16.66 2.56
CA PRO A 48 -21.30 -15.56 2.27
C PRO A 48 -21.62 -14.35 3.15
N LEU A 49 -20.58 -13.61 3.51
CA LEU A 49 -20.64 -12.42 4.34
C LEU A 49 -20.73 -11.16 3.48
N PRO A 50 -21.44 -10.11 3.92
CA PRO A 50 -21.41 -8.80 3.27
C PRO A 50 -20.00 -8.24 3.02
N LEU A 51 -19.83 -7.48 1.93
CA LEU A 51 -18.53 -6.90 1.51
C LEU A 51 -17.85 -6.01 2.55
N TYR A 52 -18.60 -5.28 3.39
CA TYR A 52 -17.97 -4.48 4.45
C TYR A 52 -17.20 -5.36 5.45
N GLN A 53 -17.63 -6.61 5.69
CA GLN A 53 -16.86 -7.55 6.50
C GLN A 53 -15.59 -8.02 5.81
N TYR A 54 -15.54 -7.97 4.48
CA TYR A 54 -14.29 -8.21 3.78
C TYR A 54 -13.29 -7.08 4.06
N ALA A 55 -13.75 -5.83 4.10
CA ALA A 55 -12.90 -4.71 4.50
C ALA A 55 -12.43 -4.83 5.97
N ASP A 56 -13.30 -5.26 6.89
CA ASP A 56 -12.93 -5.52 8.29
C ASP A 56 -11.90 -6.67 8.40
N PHE A 57 -12.13 -7.76 7.67
CA PHE A 57 -11.19 -8.87 7.54
C PHE A 57 -9.82 -8.37 7.05
N MET A 58 -9.78 -7.53 6.01
CA MET A 58 -8.51 -7.04 5.44
C MET A 58 -7.70 -6.20 6.43
N VAL A 59 -8.34 -5.31 7.19
CA VAL A 59 -7.62 -4.50 8.18
C VAL A 59 -7.12 -5.34 9.36
N LYS A 60 -7.83 -6.42 9.72
CA LYS A 60 -7.41 -7.34 10.78
C LYS A 60 -6.31 -8.30 10.30
N TRP A 61 -6.49 -8.92 9.13
CA TRP A 61 -5.56 -9.85 8.47
C TRP A 61 -4.21 -9.21 8.19
N GLN A 62 -4.20 -7.94 7.74
CA GLN A 62 -2.96 -7.20 7.49
C GLN A 62 -2.49 -6.36 8.69
N HIS A 63 -2.93 -6.69 9.91
CA HIS A 63 -2.42 -6.09 11.15
C HIS A 63 -2.64 -4.57 11.32
N VAL A 64 -3.50 -3.93 10.52
CA VAL A 64 -3.80 -2.50 10.64
C VAL A 64 -4.70 -2.23 11.85
N HIS A 65 -5.61 -3.15 12.13
CA HIS A 65 -6.54 -3.06 13.25
C HIS A 65 -5.79 -2.97 14.60
N PRO A 66 -6.18 -2.09 15.54
CA PRO A 66 -5.48 -1.91 16.82
C PRO A 66 -5.22 -3.21 17.58
N ASN A 67 -6.17 -4.15 17.57
CA ASN A 67 -6.06 -5.43 18.28
C ASN A 67 -5.16 -6.46 17.58
N THR A 68 -4.83 -6.28 16.30
CA THR A 68 -3.99 -7.22 15.54
C THR A 68 -2.60 -6.68 15.22
N LYS A 69 -2.25 -5.48 15.71
CA LYS A 69 -0.94 -4.88 15.48
C LYS A 69 0.18 -5.75 16.04
N LEU A 70 1.23 -5.87 15.23
CA LEU A 70 2.48 -6.52 15.59
C LEU A 70 3.35 -5.59 16.45
N ARG A 71 4.47 -6.11 16.96
CA ARG A 71 5.36 -5.40 17.88
C ARG A 71 6.83 -5.64 17.55
N GLY A 72 7.66 -4.63 17.81
CA GLY A 72 9.11 -4.75 17.71
C GLY A 72 9.63 -4.95 16.28
N LYS A 73 10.89 -5.34 16.19
CA LYS A 73 11.62 -5.58 14.94
C LYS A 73 11.06 -6.78 14.18
N GLU A 74 10.75 -7.84 14.90
CA GLU A 74 10.16 -9.07 14.37
C GLU A 74 8.79 -8.77 13.73
N GLY A 75 7.99 -7.90 14.36
CA GLY A 75 6.75 -7.42 13.75
C GLY A 75 6.96 -6.66 12.44
N VAL A 76 8.02 -5.86 12.32
CA VAL A 76 8.36 -5.19 11.06
C VAL A 76 8.73 -6.21 9.98
N TYR A 77 9.51 -7.24 10.34
CA TYR A 77 9.86 -8.31 9.41
C TYR A 77 8.62 -9.04 8.88
N GLU A 78 7.70 -9.44 9.76
CA GLU A 78 6.46 -10.11 9.37
C GLU A 78 5.56 -9.22 8.49
N VAL A 79 5.48 -7.91 8.79
CA VAL A 79 4.76 -6.97 7.92
C VAL A 79 5.40 -6.92 6.53
N ILE A 80 6.73 -6.84 6.44
CA ILE A 80 7.42 -6.79 5.15
C ILE A 80 7.24 -8.11 4.40
N LYS A 81 7.33 -9.25 5.09
CA LYS A 81 7.10 -10.57 4.51
C LYS A 81 5.69 -10.72 3.95
N GLN A 82 4.68 -10.23 4.67
CA GLN A 82 3.30 -10.20 4.17
C GLN A 82 3.13 -9.20 3.02
N LEU A 83 3.86 -8.08 3.05
CA LEU A 83 3.68 -6.96 2.11
C LEU A 83 4.61 -6.95 0.89
N GLN A 84 5.64 -7.77 0.83
CA GLN A 84 6.62 -7.78 -0.26
C GLN A 84 5.97 -8.00 -1.63
N THR A 85 6.57 -7.48 -2.70
CA THR A 85 5.99 -7.24 -4.05
C THR A 85 5.07 -6.02 -4.19
N TRP A 86 4.56 -5.44 -3.10
CA TRP A 86 3.73 -4.24 -3.21
C TRP A 86 4.58 -3.01 -3.54
N GLU A 87 4.25 -2.32 -4.64
CA GLU A 87 4.95 -1.09 -5.03
C GLU A 87 4.24 0.13 -4.43
N GLU A 88 4.94 0.88 -3.58
CA GLU A 88 4.41 2.11 -2.99
C GLU A 88 5.46 3.22 -2.86
N TYR A 89 5.02 4.47 -2.82
CA TYR A 89 5.88 5.63 -2.63
C TYR A 89 6.76 5.48 -1.39
N ILE A 90 8.04 5.87 -1.52
CA ILE A 90 9.01 5.91 -0.41
C ILE A 90 8.41 6.58 0.83
N SER A 91 7.75 7.74 0.65
CA SER A 91 7.16 8.52 1.74
C SER A 91 6.04 7.82 2.51
N SER A 92 5.48 6.73 1.97
CA SER A 92 4.36 5.98 2.54
C SER A 92 4.80 4.78 3.36
N TRP A 93 5.95 4.17 3.06
CA TRP A 93 6.32 2.88 3.63
C TRP A 93 6.33 2.89 5.15
N GLU A 94 7.15 3.73 5.76
CA GLU A 94 7.21 3.75 7.21
C GLU A 94 5.96 4.38 7.84
N LYS A 95 5.47 5.49 7.25
CA LYS A 95 4.38 6.28 7.83
C LYS A 95 3.03 5.59 7.74
N TYR A 96 2.69 5.01 6.60
CA TYR A 96 1.35 4.48 6.31
C TYR A 96 1.30 2.96 6.29
N LEU A 97 2.39 2.26 5.99
CA LEU A 97 2.41 0.80 5.94
C LEU A 97 2.95 0.18 7.24
N LEU A 98 4.16 0.55 7.68
CA LEU A 98 4.79 -0.04 8.86
C LEU A 98 4.20 0.49 10.17
N ALA A 99 4.08 1.81 10.35
CA ALA A 99 3.54 2.40 11.58
C ALA A 99 2.04 2.14 11.81
N SER A 100 1.29 1.83 10.75
CA SER A 100 -0.09 1.39 10.89
C SER A 100 -0.19 -0.04 11.43
N ARG A 101 0.80 -0.90 11.16
CA ARG A 101 0.80 -2.33 11.49
C ARG A 101 1.64 -2.71 12.71
N VAL A 102 2.60 -1.89 13.08
CA VAL A 102 3.52 -2.14 14.21
C VAL A 102 3.28 -1.11 15.31
N SER A 103 2.94 -1.61 16.50
CA SER A 103 2.75 -0.77 17.69
C SER A 103 4.05 -0.10 18.09
N ASN A 104 4.02 1.21 18.34
CA ASN A 104 5.19 2.01 18.69
C ASN A 104 6.36 1.85 17.70
N TYR A 105 6.05 1.76 16.40
CA TYR A 105 7.05 1.64 15.34
C TYR A 105 8.17 2.69 15.50
N SER A 106 9.42 2.22 15.45
CA SER A 106 10.63 3.02 15.44
C SER A 106 11.39 2.81 14.13
N PRO A 107 11.86 3.88 13.46
CA PRO A 107 12.85 3.84 12.38
C PRO A 107 13.97 2.81 12.55
N SER A 108 14.49 2.68 13.77
CA SER A 108 15.61 1.79 14.10
C SER A 108 15.29 0.32 13.84
N PHE A 109 14.03 -0.10 13.94
CA PHE A 109 13.65 -1.48 13.66
C PHE A 109 13.90 -1.87 12.20
N LEU A 110 13.58 -0.97 11.27
CA LEU A 110 13.85 -1.18 9.85
C LEU A 110 15.36 -1.09 9.57
N ASP A 111 16.05 -0.12 10.18
CA ASP A 111 17.50 0.05 10.01
C ASP A 111 18.28 -1.19 10.47
N GLU A 112 17.89 -1.79 11.59
CA GLU A 112 18.49 -3.03 12.08
C GLU A 112 18.27 -4.18 11.10
N LEU A 113 17.07 -4.34 10.53
CA LEU A 113 16.79 -5.42 9.56
C LEU A 113 17.59 -5.27 8.26
N ILE A 114 17.75 -4.03 7.78
CA ILE A 114 18.56 -3.74 6.59
C ILE A 114 20.05 -3.93 6.89
N GLY A 115 20.53 -3.44 8.04
CA GLY A 115 21.91 -3.62 8.49
C GLY A 115 22.30 -5.07 8.74
N GLU A 116 21.34 -5.92 9.16
CA GLU A 116 21.48 -7.37 9.28
C GLU A 116 21.40 -8.09 7.91
N GLY A 117 21.05 -7.38 6.83
CA GLY A 117 20.86 -7.96 5.50
C GLY A 117 19.60 -8.80 5.35
N LYS A 118 18.67 -8.76 6.31
CA LYS A 118 17.40 -9.52 6.29
C LYS A 118 16.34 -8.90 5.40
N VAL A 119 16.39 -7.58 5.23
CA VAL A 119 15.47 -6.81 4.40
C VAL A 119 16.28 -5.97 3.43
N SER A 120 15.81 -5.85 2.20
CA SER A 120 16.30 -4.86 1.25
C SER A 120 15.15 -4.05 0.65
N PHE A 121 15.49 -2.92 0.02
CA PHE A 121 14.56 -1.99 -0.57
C PHE A 121 15.06 -1.47 -1.92
N GLY A 122 14.12 -1.19 -2.81
CA GLY A 122 14.43 -0.82 -4.19
C GLY A 122 13.25 -1.16 -5.08
N ARG A 123 13.48 -1.45 -6.36
CA ARG A 123 12.39 -1.72 -7.30
C ARG A 123 12.64 -3.04 -8.02
N PHE A 124 11.86 -4.08 -7.72
CA PHE A 124 12.28 -5.46 -8.00
C PHE A 124 11.37 -6.25 -8.94
N ASN A 125 10.16 -5.75 -9.24
CA ASN A 125 9.31 -6.25 -10.32
C ASN A 125 8.47 -5.10 -10.88
N PRO A 126 8.67 -4.65 -12.13
CA PRO A 126 7.73 -3.71 -12.73
C PRO A 126 6.36 -4.38 -12.91
N LEU A 127 5.27 -3.63 -12.67
CA LEU A 127 3.91 -4.08 -13.00
C LEU A 127 3.80 -4.41 -14.51
N PRO A 128 2.97 -5.40 -14.90
CA PRO A 128 2.77 -5.78 -16.30
C PRO A 128 2.36 -4.62 -17.22
N GLU A 129 1.60 -3.66 -16.70
CA GLU A 129 1.18 -2.45 -17.44
C GLU A 129 2.37 -1.56 -17.86
N TYR A 130 3.50 -1.64 -17.14
CA TYR A 130 4.75 -0.94 -17.46
C TYR A 130 5.56 -1.58 -18.60
N GLU A 131 5.05 -2.64 -19.24
CA GLU A 131 5.60 -3.16 -20.50
C GLU A 131 5.33 -2.22 -21.68
N SER A 132 4.35 -1.30 -21.56
CA SER A 132 3.88 -0.44 -22.65
C SER A 132 4.22 1.05 -22.44
N PHE A 133 5.52 1.39 -22.35
CA PHE A 133 6.05 2.77 -22.33
C PHE A 133 5.43 3.75 -21.31
N THR A 134 4.63 3.28 -20.36
CA THR A 134 4.09 4.10 -19.29
C THR A 134 5.11 4.19 -18.17
N ILE A 135 5.58 5.41 -17.92
CA ILE A 135 6.56 5.73 -16.90
C ILE A 135 6.08 5.12 -15.58
N PRO A 136 6.90 4.26 -14.94
CA PRO A 136 6.59 3.74 -13.62
C PRO A 136 6.18 4.80 -12.62
N SER A 137 5.37 4.43 -11.63
CA SER A 137 4.99 5.29 -10.51
C SER A 137 6.22 5.99 -9.90
N ARG A 138 6.44 7.26 -10.26
CA ARG A 138 7.62 8.06 -9.89
C ARG A 138 7.82 8.07 -8.36
N GLY A 139 8.93 7.53 -7.86
CA GLY A 139 9.23 7.50 -6.41
C GLY A 139 8.67 6.31 -5.64
N ALA A 140 8.16 5.29 -6.32
CA ALA A 140 7.73 4.05 -5.69
C ALA A 140 8.86 3.01 -5.61
N ILE A 141 8.88 2.29 -4.48
CA ILE A 141 9.80 1.21 -4.16
C ILE A 141 9.02 0.06 -3.52
N GLN A 142 9.69 -1.06 -3.38
CA GLN A 142 9.28 -2.27 -2.68
C GLN A 142 10.25 -2.50 -1.51
N LEU A 143 9.74 -3.06 -0.42
CA LEU A 143 10.53 -3.74 0.62
C LEU A 143 10.34 -5.25 0.44
N TYR A 144 11.39 -6.02 0.68
CA TYR A 144 11.30 -7.48 0.62
C TYR A 144 12.27 -8.15 1.58
N CYS A 145 11.95 -9.39 1.97
CA CYS A 145 12.82 -10.24 2.77
C CYS A 145 13.90 -10.85 1.88
N THR A 146 15.17 -10.68 2.24
CA THR A 146 16.31 -11.14 1.41
C THR A 146 16.29 -12.65 1.18
N GLU A 147 15.72 -13.43 2.11
CA GLU A 147 15.51 -14.88 1.95
C GLU A 147 14.60 -15.23 0.76
N ASP A 148 13.65 -14.35 0.44
CA ASP A 148 12.66 -14.55 -0.63
C ASP A 148 13.11 -13.94 -1.97
N ARG A 149 14.36 -13.48 -2.07
CA ARG A 149 14.90 -12.81 -3.28
C ARG A 149 14.62 -13.57 -4.58
N SER A 150 14.68 -14.91 -4.56
CA SER A 150 14.39 -15.78 -5.72
C SER A 150 12.94 -15.73 -6.20
N VAL A 151 12.01 -15.49 -5.28
CA VAL A 151 10.58 -15.34 -5.56
C VAL A 151 10.25 -13.92 -5.98
N ILE A 152 10.96 -12.94 -5.41
CA ILE A 152 10.64 -11.52 -5.55
C ILE A 152 11.35 -10.87 -6.74
N MET A 153 12.52 -11.31 -7.18
CA MET A 153 13.22 -10.66 -8.30
C MET A 153 13.02 -11.44 -9.60
N THR A 154 11.91 -11.17 -10.29
CA THR A 154 11.46 -12.00 -11.43
C THR A 154 11.48 -11.28 -12.78
N GLY A 155 11.38 -9.95 -12.80
CA GLY A 155 11.39 -9.18 -14.05
C GLY A 155 12.80 -9.00 -14.64
N PRO A 156 12.97 -8.88 -15.97
CA PRO A 156 14.22 -8.38 -16.56
C PRO A 156 14.47 -6.92 -16.17
N ILE A 157 15.73 -6.48 -16.22
CA ILE A 157 16.07 -5.05 -16.14
C ILE A 157 15.61 -4.40 -17.46
N GLN A 158 14.85 -3.32 -17.37
CA GLN A 158 14.47 -2.55 -18.55
C GLN A 158 15.66 -1.68 -18.99
N GLU A 159 16.59 -2.25 -19.77
CA GLU A 159 17.85 -1.60 -20.20
C GLU A 159 17.63 -0.38 -21.11
N GLU A 160 16.49 -0.30 -21.80
CA GLU A 160 16.15 0.76 -22.76
C GLU A 160 15.96 2.16 -22.13
N TYR A 161 15.89 2.27 -20.79
CA TYR A 161 15.44 3.49 -20.09
C TYR A 161 16.55 4.44 -19.59
N TYR A 162 17.82 4.17 -19.87
CA TYR A 162 18.94 5.04 -19.48
C TYR A 162 19.85 5.45 -20.65
N GLU A 163 19.36 5.46 -21.89
CA GLU A 163 20.13 5.89 -23.07
C GLU A 163 20.78 7.27 -22.92
N ASP A 164 20.14 8.22 -22.22
CA ASP A 164 20.68 9.57 -21.96
C ASP A 164 21.89 9.61 -21.00
N LEU A 165 22.08 8.54 -20.24
CA LEU A 165 23.12 8.35 -19.24
C LEU A 165 23.84 7.00 -19.40
N ARG A 166 23.81 6.41 -20.60
CA ARG A 166 24.26 5.02 -20.82
C ARG A 166 25.68 4.79 -20.35
N LYS A 167 26.59 5.66 -20.79
CA LYS A 167 28.02 5.54 -20.47
C LYS A 167 28.26 5.66 -18.96
N GLU A 168 27.58 6.62 -18.33
CA GLU A 168 27.70 6.90 -16.90
C GLU A 168 27.13 5.77 -16.04
N CYS A 169 25.98 5.23 -16.43
CA CYS A 169 25.38 4.07 -15.79
C CYS A 169 26.26 2.82 -15.94
N GLU A 170 26.79 2.55 -17.14
CA GLU A 170 27.68 1.42 -17.40
C GLU A 170 28.98 1.53 -16.58
N GLU A 171 29.61 2.71 -16.50
CA GLU A 171 30.82 2.92 -15.70
C GLU A 171 30.58 2.67 -14.21
N ILE A 172 29.43 3.12 -13.66
CA ILE A 172 29.03 2.83 -12.28
C ILE A 172 28.78 1.33 -12.08
N ILE A 173 28.14 0.64 -13.03
CA ILE A 173 27.91 -0.80 -12.96
C ILE A 173 29.24 -1.55 -12.95
N GLU A 174 30.19 -1.19 -13.82
CA GLU A 174 31.50 -1.86 -13.90
C GLU A 174 32.31 -1.70 -12.62
N ILE A 175 32.33 -0.51 -12.00
CA ILE A 175 33.02 -0.35 -10.73
C ILE A 175 32.35 -1.14 -9.60
N LEU A 176 31.02 -1.24 -9.58
CA LEU A 176 30.29 -2.02 -8.57
C LEU A 176 30.40 -3.53 -8.78
N LYS A 177 30.68 -4.00 -10.01
CA LYS A 177 31.05 -5.41 -10.26
C LYS A 177 32.39 -5.76 -9.60
N ILE A 178 33.34 -4.83 -9.61
CA ILE A 178 34.66 -5.01 -8.99
C ILE A 178 34.56 -4.84 -7.47
N TRP A 179 33.92 -3.76 -7.03
CA TRP A 179 33.74 -3.39 -5.63
C TRP A 179 32.27 -3.54 -5.26
N GLN A 180 31.92 -4.71 -4.73
CA GLN A 180 30.54 -5.16 -4.49
C GLN A 180 29.65 -4.16 -3.74
N ALA A 181 30.22 -3.27 -2.92
CA ALA A 181 29.50 -2.17 -2.28
C ALA A 181 30.40 -0.93 -2.07
N LEU A 182 29.93 0.25 -2.47
CA LEU A 182 30.67 1.52 -2.33
C LEU A 182 29.76 2.65 -1.82
N SER A 183 30.32 3.55 -1.00
CA SER A 183 29.64 4.83 -0.70
C SER A 183 29.61 5.72 -1.94
N LEU A 184 28.77 6.76 -1.94
CA LEU A 184 28.75 7.75 -3.02
C LEU A 184 30.15 8.33 -3.30
N GLU A 185 30.93 8.67 -2.26
CA GLU A 185 32.30 9.17 -2.44
C GLU A 185 33.24 8.14 -3.07
N GLY A 186 33.07 6.86 -2.73
CA GLY A 186 33.83 5.77 -3.33
C GLY A 186 33.53 5.62 -4.82
N ILE A 187 32.26 5.74 -5.21
CA ILE A 187 31.85 5.73 -6.63
C ILE A 187 32.43 6.95 -7.35
N VAL A 188 32.24 8.16 -6.82
CA VAL A 188 32.75 9.41 -7.42
C VAL A 188 34.27 9.37 -7.62
N THR A 189 35.01 8.79 -6.67
CA THR A 189 36.48 8.67 -6.78
C THR A 189 36.91 7.68 -7.85
N GLY A 190 36.11 6.63 -8.07
CA GLY A 190 36.47 5.54 -8.97
C GLY A 190 35.99 5.70 -10.42
N VAL A 191 35.22 6.75 -10.70
CA VAL A 191 34.71 7.06 -12.05
C VAL A 191 35.26 8.40 -12.54
N SER A 192 35.39 8.57 -13.85
CA SER A 192 35.93 9.80 -14.47
C SER A 192 34.84 10.86 -14.72
N MET A 193 34.01 11.14 -13.71
CA MET A 193 32.82 11.99 -13.84
C MET A 193 32.63 12.97 -12.68
N GLU A 194 32.01 14.11 -12.98
CA GLU A 194 31.60 15.10 -11.97
C GLU A 194 30.57 14.53 -10.97
N ARG A 195 30.64 14.99 -9.71
CA ARG A 195 29.79 14.49 -8.62
C ARG A 195 28.30 14.51 -8.95
N CYS A 196 27.81 15.61 -9.51
CA CYS A 196 26.39 15.78 -9.86
C CYS A 196 25.96 14.80 -10.96
N ARG A 197 26.86 14.46 -11.89
CA ARG A 197 26.61 13.47 -12.94
C ARG A 197 26.49 12.07 -12.36
N VAL A 198 27.40 11.69 -11.47
CA VAL A 198 27.37 10.41 -10.74
C VAL A 198 26.08 10.26 -9.94
N TYR A 199 25.70 11.32 -9.22
CA TYR A 199 24.47 11.35 -8.43
C TYR A 199 23.23 11.07 -9.31
N ARG A 200 23.13 11.74 -10.45
CA ARG A 200 22.03 11.56 -11.41
C ARG A 200 21.98 10.13 -11.97
N ALA A 201 23.12 9.60 -12.42
CA ALA A 201 23.21 8.24 -12.97
C ALA A 201 22.90 7.18 -11.91
N LEU A 202 23.42 7.32 -10.69
CA LEU A 202 23.17 6.39 -9.59
C LEU A 202 21.68 6.30 -9.22
N LEU A 203 21.00 7.45 -9.14
CA LEU A 203 19.55 7.45 -8.87
C LEU A 203 18.72 6.92 -10.03
N ARG A 204 19.18 7.07 -11.28
CA ARG A 204 18.55 6.41 -12.43
C ARG A 204 18.66 4.90 -12.30
N LEU A 205 19.84 4.37 -11.97
CA LEU A 205 20.06 2.94 -11.72
C LEU A 205 19.18 2.42 -10.57
N PHE A 206 19.07 3.16 -9.45
CA PHE A 206 18.23 2.78 -8.31
C PHE A 206 16.75 2.65 -8.72
N GLN A 207 16.25 3.64 -9.46
CA GLN A 207 14.86 3.64 -9.93
C GLN A 207 14.53 2.54 -10.94
N LEU A 208 15.54 2.07 -11.68
CA LEU A 208 15.42 0.95 -12.60
C LEU A 208 15.62 -0.41 -11.90
N GLY A 209 15.91 -0.40 -10.59
CA GLY A 209 16.12 -1.63 -9.82
C GLY A 209 17.44 -2.32 -10.16
N VAL A 210 18.44 -1.57 -10.62
CA VAL A 210 19.78 -2.09 -10.95
C VAL A 210 20.69 -2.05 -9.74
N VAL A 211 20.58 -1.01 -8.92
CA VAL A 211 21.32 -0.86 -7.66
C VAL A 211 20.35 -0.77 -6.48
N GLU A 212 20.83 -1.19 -5.32
CA GLU A 212 20.18 -1.05 -4.02
C GLU A 212 21.11 -0.28 -3.06
N ASN A 213 20.59 0.09 -1.89
CA ASN A 213 21.35 0.77 -0.85
C ASN A 213 21.15 0.07 0.50
N ASP A 214 22.22 -0.04 1.29
CA ASP A 214 22.19 -0.71 2.61
C ASP A 214 21.69 0.18 3.76
N SER A 215 21.16 1.37 3.47
CA SER A 215 20.69 2.32 4.46
C SER A 215 19.42 3.04 4.01
N TYR A 216 18.32 2.78 4.71
CA TYR A 216 17.04 3.44 4.40
C TYR A 216 17.09 4.96 4.59
N ASP A 217 18.01 5.46 5.41
CA ASP A 217 18.27 6.90 5.57
C ASP A 217 18.57 7.62 4.25
N SER A 218 19.04 6.90 3.23
CA SER A 218 19.24 7.45 1.89
C SER A 218 17.95 7.96 1.23
N VAL A 219 16.78 7.44 1.64
CA VAL A 219 15.48 7.79 1.05
C VAL A 219 14.41 8.16 2.09
N ARG A 220 14.65 7.92 3.38
CA ARG A 220 13.69 8.10 4.50
C ARG A 220 12.97 9.45 4.53
N ASN A 221 13.68 10.54 4.23
CA ASN A 221 13.14 11.91 4.29
C ASN A 221 12.51 12.37 2.97
N CYS A 222 12.44 11.48 1.98
CA CYS A 222 11.94 11.76 0.65
C CYS A 222 10.47 12.19 0.67
N THR A 223 10.18 13.36 0.10
CA THR A 223 8.82 13.86 -0.15
C THR A 223 8.34 13.64 -1.58
N ALA A 224 9.05 12.83 -2.35
CA ALA A 224 8.66 12.48 -3.70
C ALA A 224 7.37 11.64 -3.70
N ILE A 225 6.23 12.30 -3.81
CA ILE A 225 4.94 11.68 -4.23
C ILE A 225 4.92 11.54 -5.77
N SER A 226 5.66 12.40 -6.43
CA SER A 226 5.97 12.38 -7.86
C SER A 226 7.44 12.73 -8.12
N GLY A 227 8.23 12.93 -7.06
CA GLY A 227 9.41 13.77 -7.03
C GLY A 227 10.72 13.18 -7.58
N LEU A 228 10.80 11.89 -7.92
CA LEU A 228 11.85 11.44 -8.83
C LEU A 228 11.62 11.98 -10.26
N SER A 229 10.48 12.66 -10.52
CA SER A 229 10.25 13.46 -11.74
C SER A 229 11.39 14.37 -12.11
N ALA A 230 12.11 14.98 -11.16
CA ALA A 230 13.20 15.89 -11.49
C ALA A 230 14.40 15.18 -12.15
N ALA A 231 14.59 13.88 -11.87
CA ALA A 231 15.54 13.02 -12.58
C ALA A 231 14.95 12.46 -13.90
N TRP A 232 13.63 12.50 -14.07
CA TRP A 232 12.87 11.92 -15.19
C TRP A 232 12.36 12.91 -16.23
N ASP A 233 12.10 14.18 -15.91
CA ASP A 233 11.67 15.24 -16.85
C ASP A 233 12.81 15.61 -17.85
N LEU A 234 13.80 14.74 -17.96
CA LEU A 234 14.92 14.72 -18.90
C LEU A 234 14.78 13.61 -19.94
N SER A 235 13.90 12.63 -19.76
CA SER A 235 13.58 11.66 -20.82
C SER A 235 12.67 12.27 -21.88
N SER A 236 11.86 13.28 -21.52
CA SER A 236 11.03 14.07 -22.44
C SER A 236 11.72 15.32 -22.98
N THR A 237 12.80 15.78 -22.33
CA THR A 237 13.66 16.92 -22.74
C THR A 237 15.14 16.60 -22.43
N PRO A 238 15.78 15.71 -23.21
CA PRO A 238 17.18 15.33 -22.98
C PRO A 238 18.10 16.53 -23.21
N GLY A 239 18.92 16.87 -22.21
CA GLY A 239 20.02 17.85 -22.35
C GLY A 239 19.70 19.32 -22.05
N GLU A 240 18.47 19.67 -21.66
CA GLU A 240 18.11 21.07 -21.38
C GLU A 240 18.31 21.49 -19.90
N VAL A 241 18.43 20.52 -18.98
CA VAL A 241 18.53 20.81 -17.53
C VAL A 241 19.92 20.44 -16.98
N PRO A 242 20.64 21.39 -16.34
CA PRO A 242 21.94 21.13 -15.71
C PRO A 242 21.86 20.12 -14.57
N ASP A 243 22.92 19.31 -14.41
CA ASP A 243 23.01 18.28 -13.37
C ASP A 243 22.96 18.88 -11.96
N GLU A 244 23.45 20.10 -11.76
CA GLU A 244 23.39 20.82 -10.48
C GLU A 244 21.96 21.13 -10.05
N LEU A 245 21.08 21.48 -11.00
CA LEU A 245 19.68 21.77 -10.70
C LEU A 245 18.94 20.49 -10.32
N ILE A 246 19.23 19.39 -11.01
CA ILE A 246 18.65 18.07 -10.72
C ILE A 246 19.09 17.59 -9.34
N CYS A 247 20.38 17.64 -9.04
CA CYS A 247 20.91 17.25 -7.73
C CYS A 247 20.30 18.08 -6.60
N ARG A 248 20.23 19.40 -6.77
CA ARG A 248 19.58 20.29 -5.79
C ARG A 248 18.12 19.94 -5.58
N ASN A 249 17.35 19.76 -6.66
CA ASN A 249 15.92 19.42 -6.58
C ASN A 249 15.68 18.08 -5.87
N ILE A 250 16.56 17.10 -6.06
CA ILE A 250 16.47 15.79 -5.42
C ILE A 250 16.84 15.89 -3.93
N GLN A 251 17.89 16.63 -3.60
CA GLN A 251 18.29 16.91 -2.21
C GLN A 251 17.21 17.70 -1.45
N ASP A 252 16.60 18.71 -2.08
CA ASP A 252 15.48 19.48 -1.52
C ASP A 252 14.26 18.58 -1.23
N LYS A 253 14.11 17.51 -2.01
CA LYS A 253 13.10 16.47 -1.78
C LYS A 253 13.48 15.50 -0.67
N GLY A 254 14.69 15.54 -0.12
CA GLY A 254 15.13 14.76 1.03
C GLY A 254 15.72 13.38 0.70
N ILE A 255 16.18 13.17 -0.53
CA ILE A 255 16.97 11.99 -0.91
C ILE A 255 18.44 12.29 -0.64
N ALA A 256 19.12 11.38 0.04
CA ALA A 256 20.48 11.52 0.56
C ALA A 256 21.37 10.33 0.15
N PRO A 257 21.79 10.22 -1.13
CA PRO A 257 22.57 9.09 -1.64
C PRO A 257 23.94 8.91 -1.00
N GLU A 258 24.44 9.93 -0.29
CA GLU A 258 25.64 9.85 0.53
C GLU A 258 25.47 8.95 1.77
N LYS A 259 24.23 8.59 2.14
CA LYS A 259 23.94 7.65 3.23
C LYS A 259 24.01 6.21 2.72
N GLY A 260 24.64 5.35 3.51
CA GLY A 260 24.84 3.95 3.16
C GLY A 260 25.86 3.72 2.04
N LYS A 261 25.87 2.49 1.57
CA LYS A 261 26.62 2.01 0.43
C LYS A 261 25.66 1.49 -0.62
N TRP A 262 26.08 1.62 -1.87
CA TRP A 262 25.38 1.17 -3.04
C TRP A 262 26.01 -0.10 -3.55
N SER A 263 25.17 -1.07 -3.93
CA SER A 263 25.57 -2.35 -4.50
C SER A 263 24.67 -2.70 -5.68
N LEU A 264 25.14 -3.60 -6.54
CA LEU A 264 24.30 -4.16 -7.59
C LEU A 264 23.25 -5.07 -6.96
N VAL A 265 22.02 -4.98 -7.49
CA VAL A 265 20.95 -5.89 -7.11
C VAL A 265 21.27 -7.28 -7.64
N GLU A 266 21.46 -8.24 -6.74
CA GLU A 266 21.68 -9.63 -7.11
C GLU A 266 20.38 -10.24 -7.63
N ARG A 267 20.31 -10.50 -8.95
CA ARG A 267 19.15 -11.16 -9.57
C ARG A 267 19.40 -12.66 -9.73
N PRO A 268 18.56 -13.53 -9.15
CA PRO A 268 18.70 -14.96 -9.29
C PRO A 268 18.50 -15.40 -10.75
N GLN A 269 19.37 -16.29 -11.24
CA GLN A 269 19.22 -16.91 -12.55
C GLN A 269 18.21 -18.06 -12.43
N GLY A 270 17.04 -17.94 -13.06
CA GLY A 270 16.04 -19.01 -13.02
C GLY A 270 14.68 -18.62 -13.57
N THR A 271 13.85 -19.63 -13.83
CA THR A 271 12.48 -19.45 -14.30
C THR A 271 11.63 -18.83 -13.20
N GLN A 272 10.92 -17.76 -13.54
CA GLN A 272 9.95 -17.09 -12.69
C GLN A 272 8.96 -18.11 -12.09
N ASN A 273 8.94 -18.27 -10.76
CA ASN A 273 7.97 -19.18 -10.14
C ASN A 273 6.64 -18.47 -9.92
N LEU A 274 5.78 -18.54 -10.93
CA LEU A 274 4.42 -18.03 -10.87
C LEU A 274 3.64 -18.53 -9.63
N LEU A 275 3.88 -19.78 -9.18
CA LEU A 275 3.22 -20.31 -7.98
C LEU A 275 3.62 -19.53 -6.73
N ASP A 276 4.90 -19.21 -6.57
CA ASP A 276 5.37 -18.48 -5.38
C ASP A 276 4.89 -17.03 -5.39
N ARG A 277 4.84 -16.39 -6.57
CA ARG A 277 4.22 -15.05 -6.72
C ARG A 277 2.75 -15.07 -6.30
N VAL A 278 2.01 -16.12 -6.63
CA VAL A 278 0.60 -16.25 -6.23
C VAL A 278 0.46 -16.63 -4.76
N ARG A 279 1.37 -17.43 -4.19
CA ARG A 279 1.44 -17.66 -2.73
C ARG A 279 1.63 -16.35 -1.97
N GLN A 280 2.53 -15.49 -2.44
CA GLN A 280 2.72 -14.16 -1.84
C GLN A 280 1.43 -13.33 -1.82
N LEU A 281 0.60 -13.41 -2.87
CA LEU A 281 -0.70 -12.75 -2.89
C LEU A 281 -1.64 -13.33 -1.83
N PHE A 282 -1.63 -14.65 -1.63
CA PHE A 282 -2.40 -15.31 -0.58
C PHE A 282 -1.92 -14.94 0.82
N ASP A 283 -0.61 -14.77 1.04
CA ASP A 283 -0.08 -14.26 2.31
C ASP A 283 -0.61 -12.84 2.58
N ARG A 284 -0.62 -11.99 1.55
CA ARG A 284 -1.12 -10.61 1.65
C ARG A 284 -2.62 -10.51 1.87
N TYR A 285 -3.41 -11.25 1.10
CA TYR A 285 -4.87 -11.05 1.01
C TYR A 285 -5.67 -12.12 1.75
N GLY A 286 -5.12 -13.32 1.95
CA GLY A 286 -5.78 -14.47 2.55
C GLY A 286 -6.88 -15.07 1.67
N ILE A 287 -7.85 -14.26 1.27
CA ILE A 287 -8.99 -14.57 0.41
C ILE A 287 -8.87 -13.71 -0.85
N ILE A 288 -8.93 -14.31 -2.03
CA ILE A 288 -8.72 -13.62 -3.31
C ILE A 288 -9.85 -13.95 -4.28
N SER A 289 -10.41 -12.92 -4.91
CA SER A 289 -11.31 -13.04 -6.04
C SER A 289 -10.61 -12.61 -7.33
N ARG A 290 -11.18 -13.00 -8.48
CA ARG A 290 -10.75 -12.49 -9.79
C ARG A 290 -10.83 -10.95 -9.86
N ASP A 291 -11.88 -10.38 -9.27
CA ASP A 291 -12.13 -8.94 -9.27
C ASP A 291 -11.09 -8.18 -8.44
N LEU A 292 -10.60 -8.78 -7.34
CA LEU A 292 -9.50 -8.23 -6.57
C LEU A 292 -8.23 -8.12 -7.42
N ILE A 293 -7.79 -9.21 -8.07
CA ILE A 293 -6.59 -9.20 -8.92
C ILE A 293 -6.70 -8.16 -10.05
N LYS A 294 -7.89 -8.04 -10.65
CA LYS A 294 -8.14 -7.07 -11.72
C LYS A 294 -8.02 -5.62 -11.25
N THR A 295 -8.37 -5.32 -10.00
CA THR A 295 -8.42 -3.96 -9.45
C THR A 295 -7.22 -3.61 -8.57
N SER A 296 -6.45 -4.61 -8.15
CA SER A 296 -5.21 -4.46 -7.38
C SER A 296 -4.02 -4.15 -8.27
N ARG A 297 -3.05 -3.38 -7.73
CA ARG A 297 -1.80 -3.05 -8.42
C ARG A 297 -0.75 -4.13 -8.15
N GLU A 298 -1.05 -5.34 -8.61
CA GLU A 298 -0.19 -6.51 -8.40
C GLU A 298 0.60 -6.86 -9.66
N ALA A 299 1.77 -7.45 -9.47
CA ALA A 299 2.60 -7.85 -10.59
C ALA A 299 2.05 -9.06 -11.37
N VAL A 300 0.97 -9.70 -10.90
CA VAL A 300 0.40 -10.94 -11.47
C VAL A 300 -0.88 -10.62 -12.25
N THR A 301 -0.97 -11.11 -13.48
CA THR A 301 -2.17 -10.99 -14.32
C THR A 301 -3.26 -11.97 -13.91
N VAL A 302 -4.51 -11.68 -14.29
CA VAL A 302 -5.64 -12.58 -14.00
C VAL A 302 -5.45 -13.99 -14.59
N PRO A 303 -5.00 -14.18 -15.86
CA PRO A 303 -4.74 -15.52 -16.40
C PRO A 303 -3.69 -16.29 -15.60
N GLU A 304 -2.56 -15.65 -15.28
CA GLU A 304 -1.51 -16.20 -14.43
C GLU A 304 -2.05 -16.64 -13.05
N PHE A 305 -2.85 -15.79 -12.40
CA PHE A 305 -3.49 -16.12 -11.12
C PHE A 305 -4.39 -17.35 -11.21
N ILE A 306 -5.21 -17.45 -12.27
CA ILE A 306 -6.11 -18.60 -12.46
C ILE A 306 -5.32 -19.88 -12.72
N GLU A 307 -4.26 -19.81 -13.53
CA GLU A 307 -3.37 -20.96 -13.79
C GLU A 307 -2.73 -21.47 -12.51
N ALA A 308 -2.11 -20.57 -11.73
CA ALA A 308 -1.50 -20.92 -10.45
C ALA A 308 -2.52 -21.47 -9.45
N SER A 309 -3.69 -20.82 -9.34
CA SER A 309 -4.74 -21.23 -8.41
C SER A 309 -5.25 -22.65 -8.71
N ARG A 310 -5.30 -23.07 -9.97
CA ARG A 310 -5.64 -24.46 -10.32
C ARG A 310 -4.64 -25.46 -9.74
N ILE A 311 -3.35 -25.14 -9.81
CA ILE A 311 -2.28 -25.99 -9.28
C ILE A 311 -2.31 -25.98 -7.74
N LEU A 312 -2.50 -24.82 -7.11
CA LEU A 312 -2.54 -24.69 -5.64
C LEU A 312 -3.76 -25.38 -5.03
N LEU A 313 -4.92 -25.30 -5.69
CA LEU A 313 -6.13 -26.04 -5.31
C LEU A 313 -5.87 -27.55 -5.33
N LEU A 314 -5.21 -28.01 -6.38
CA LEU A 314 -4.89 -29.41 -6.64
C LEU A 314 -3.86 -29.96 -5.64
N ARG A 315 -3.01 -29.09 -5.09
CA ARG A 315 -2.12 -29.38 -3.97
C ARG A 315 -2.80 -29.30 -2.60
N GLY A 316 -4.04 -28.80 -2.55
CA GLY A 316 -4.77 -28.57 -1.30
C GLY A 316 -4.24 -27.40 -0.47
N GLU A 317 -3.41 -26.52 -1.06
CA GLU A 317 -2.87 -25.33 -0.39
C GLU A 317 -3.94 -24.24 -0.22
N ILE A 318 -4.91 -24.20 -1.15
CA ILE A 318 -6.03 -23.27 -1.13
C ILE A 318 -7.36 -24.00 -1.31
N ARG A 319 -8.46 -23.34 -0.97
CA ARG A 319 -9.84 -23.79 -1.11
C ARG A 319 -10.62 -22.83 -2.00
N GLN A 320 -11.60 -23.36 -2.71
CA GLN A 320 -12.50 -22.57 -3.56
C GLN A 320 -13.86 -22.41 -2.85
N GLY A 321 -14.40 -21.19 -2.80
CA GLY A 321 -15.66 -20.91 -2.11
C GLY A 321 -16.30 -19.58 -2.49
N ARG A 322 -17.38 -19.25 -1.76
CA ARG A 322 -18.02 -17.92 -1.76
C ARG A 322 -18.01 -17.42 -0.32
N PHE A 323 -16.95 -16.72 0.06
CA PHE A 323 -16.78 -16.23 1.43
C PHE A 323 -17.49 -14.88 1.62
N PHE A 324 -17.46 -14.03 0.60
CA PHE A 324 -18.15 -12.74 0.58
C PHE A 324 -19.16 -12.61 -0.55
N ASP A 325 -20.26 -11.90 -0.29
CA ASP A 325 -21.33 -11.59 -1.26
C ASP A 325 -20.86 -10.60 -2.33
N GLY A 326 -21.56 -10.58 -3.47
CA GLY A 326 -21.33 -9.61 -4.54
C GLY A 326 -20.07 -9.82 -5.38
N LEU A 327 -19.26 -10.83 -5.04
CA LEU A 327 -18.10 -11.25 -5.82
C LEU A 327 -18.35 -12.60 -6.50
N GLY A 328 -17.55 -12.88 -7.53
CA GLY A 328 -17.51 -14.21 -8.15
C GLY A 328 -16.93 -15.28 -7.22
N ILE A 329 -16.44 -16.37 -7.83
CA ILE A 329 -15.67 -17.40 -7.14
C ILE A 329 -14.47 -16.77 -6.42
N GLN A 330 -14.24 -17.19 -5.19
CA GLN A 330 -13.12 -16.79 -4.36
C GLN A 330 -12.26 -18.00 -4.01
N TYR A 331 -10.98 -17.74 -3.78
CA TYR A 331 -9.99 -18.71 -3.34
C TYR A 331 -9.43 -18.25 -1.99
N ALA A 332 -9.17 -19.17 -1.07
CA ALA A 332 -8.68 -18.83 0.26
C ALA A 332 -7.68 -19.87 0.78
N THR A 333 -6.69 -19.44 1.55
CA THR A 333 -5.86 -20.37 2.34
C THR A 333 -6.66 -20.94 3.49
N ALA A 334 -6.22 -22.08 4.02
CA ALA A 334 -6.87 -22.68 5.20
C ALA A 334 -6.85 -21.74 6.41
N GLU A 335 -5.75 -21.02 6.58
CA GLU A 335 -5.57 -20.03 7.65
C GLU A 335 -6.53 -18.85 7.52
N ALA A 336 -6.67 -18.29 6.31
CA ALA A 336 -7.58 -17.16 6.08
C ALA A 336 -9.05 -17.53 6.35
N VAL A 337 -9.45 -18.76 6.01
CA VAL A 337 -10.78 -19.26 6.32
C VAL A 337 -11.00 -19.39 7.83
N GLU A 338 -10.01 -19.92 8.56
CA GLU A 338 -10.12 -20.05 10.01
C GLU A 338 -10.13 -18.67 10.69
N PHE A 339 -9.26 -17.76 10.25
CA PHE A 339 -9.24 -16.38 10.73
C PHE A 339 -10.60 -15.69 10.52
N LEU A 340 -11.23 -15.88 9.35
CA LEU A 340 -12.56 -15.32 9.07
C LEU A 340 -13.63 -15.87 10.02
N ARG A 341 -13.53 -17.13 10.45
CA ARG A 341 -14.49 -17.75 11.38
C ARG A 341 -14.32 -17.26 12.81
N THR A 342 -13.09 -17.00 13.24
CA THR A 342 -12.77 -16.54 14.60
C THR A 342 -12.77 -15.02 14.73
N MET A 343 -13.05 -14.29 13.65
CA MET A 343 -13.02 -12.84 13.64
C MET A 343 -14.20 -12.26 14.42
N ASP A 344 -13.91 -11.68 15.57
CA ASP A 344 -14.88 -10.89 16.33
C ASP A 344 -15.12 -9.53 15.68
N ARG A 345 -16.34 -9.02 15.82
CA ARG A 345 -16.68 -7.65 15.45
C ARG A 345 -16.49 -6.73 16.64
N ASP A 346 -15.99 -5.54 16.35
CA ASP A 346 -15.86 -4.45 17.31
C ASP A 346 -16.11 -3.12 16.61
N ASP A 347 -16.35 -2.08 17.41
CA ASP A 347 -16.71 -0.75 16.94
C ASP A 347 -15.51 0.22 16.97
N MET A 348 -14.27 -0.30 16.95
CA MET A 348 -13.07 0.55 16.94
C MET A 348 -12.90 1.28 15.60
N PHE A 349 -12.41 2.51 15.68
CA PHE A 349 -12.05 3.28 14.49
C PHE A 349 -10.68 2.86 13.96
N VAL A 350 -10.59 2.65 12.64
CA VAL A 350 -9.35 2.34 11.94
C VAL A 350 -9.11 3.37 10.83
N VAL A 351 -8.01 4.11 10.92
CA VAL A 351 -7.61 5.06 9.88
C VAL A 351 -6.69 4.37 8.89
N LEU A 352 -7.03 4.46 7.61
CA LEU A 352 -6.33 3.75 6.53
C LEU A 352 -6.06 4.68 5.35
N ASN A 353 -4.83 4.65 4.82
CA ASN A 353 -4.53 5.32 3.54
C ASN A 353 -5.21 4.58 2.39
N MET A 354 -5.82 5.29 1.44
CA MET A 354 -6.58 4.63 0.38
C MET A 354 -5.71 3.81 -0.59
N ARG A 355 -4.40 4.08 -0.65
CA ARG A 355 -3.46 3.28 -1.45
C ARG A 355 -2.96 2.04 -0.71
N ASP A 356 -3.16 1.94 0.60
CA ASP A 356 -2.76 0.77 1.38
C ASP A 356 -3.38 -0.52 0.78
N PRO A 357 -2.63 -1.64 0.72
CA PRO A 357 -3.14 -2.91 0.21
C PRO A 357 -4.34 -3.48 1.01
N ALA A 358 -4.51 -3.10 2.29
CA ALA A 358 -5.69 -3.45 3.08
C ALA A 358 -6.94 -2.63 2.68
N SER A 359 -6.78 -1.52 1.95
CA SER A 359 -7.90 -0.70 1.50
C SER A 359 -8.54 -1.31 0.25
N LEU A 360 -9.71 -1.93 0.44
CA LEU A 360 -10.56 -2.39 -0.66
C LEU A 360 -11.43 -1.27 -1.26
N TYR A 361 -11.66 -0.20 -0.53
CA TYR A 361 -12.46 0.94 -0.96
C TYR A 361 -11.72 1.80 -2.01
N GLY A 362 -12.45 2.20 -3.05
CA GLY A 362 -11.89 2.88 -4.23
C GLY A 362 -11.22 1.94 -5.23
N LYS A 363 -11.30 0.63 -4.99
CA LYS A 363 -10.84 -0.44 -5.89
C LYS A 363 -11.99 -1.43 -6.11
N LEU A 364 -12.19 -2.33 -5.16
CA LEU A 364 -13.19 -3.39 -5.19
C LEU A 364 -14.55 -2.92 -4.63
N LEU A 365 -14.51 -2.07 -3.60
CA LEU A 365 -15.69 -1.56 -2.91
C LEU A 365 -15.91 -0.07 -3.24
N THR A 366 -17.17 0.30 -3.42
CA THR A 366 -17.60 1.69 -3.57
C THR A 366 -17.86 2.29 -2.19
N ILE A 367 -17.41 3.53 -1.97
CA ILE A 367 -17.78 4.29 -0.79
C ILE A 367 -19.18 4.85 -1.02
N THR A 368 -20.08 4.60 -0.08
CA THR A 368 -21.44 5.13 -0.11
C THR A 368 -21.68 6.02 1.11
N ASP A 369 -22.57 6.99 0.98
CA ASP A 369 -23.11 7.71 2.13
C ASP A 369 -24.22 6.89 2.82
N THR A 370 -24.83 7.45 3.87
CA THR A 370 -25.93 6.80 4.61
C THR A 370 -27.16 6.49 3.76
N ASP A 371 -27.36 7.18 2.63
CA ASP A 371 -28.50 6.94 1.73
C ASP A 371 -28.16 5.88 0.67
N GLY A 372 -26.96 5.31 0.71
CA GLY A 372 -26.46 4.35 -0.27
C GLY A 372 -25.96 4.98 -1.56
N SER A 373 -25.88 6.31 -1.64
CA SER A 373 -25.40 7.01 -2.83
C SER A 373 -23.88 6.93 -2.93
N PRO A 374 -23.30 6.62 -4.10
CA PRO A 374 -21.85 6.58 -4.30
C PRO A 374 -21.19 7.94 -4.03
N VAL A 375 -20.19 7.97 -3.15
CA VAL A 375 -19.38 9.16 -2.87
C VAL A 375 -18.14 9.14 -3.76
N LYS A 376 -18.05 10.10 -4.67
CA LYS A 376 -16.88 10.26 -5.55
C LYS A 376 -15.63 10.57 -4.73
N HIS A 377 -14.55 9.85 -5.01
CA HIS A 377 -13.26 10.04 -4.36
C HIS A 377 -12.13 9.59 -5.30
N ALA A 378 -10.93 10.11 -5.08
CA ALA A 378 -9.72 9.68 -5.77
C ALA A 378 -8.88 8.82 -4.84
N VAL A 379 -8.27 7.76 -5.37
CA VAL A 379 -7.26 6.97 -4.65
C VAL A 379 -5.91 7.68 -4.77
N ALA A 380 -5.53 8.41 -3.72
CA ALA A 380 -4.29 9.21 -3.69
C ALA A 380 -3.61 9.11 -2.33
N ILE A 381 -2.31 9.40 -2.28
CA ILE A 381 -1.53 9.35 -1.03
C ILE A 381 -2.06 10.28 0.06
N SER A 382 -2.71 11.38 -0.33
CA SER A 382 -3.31 12.33 0.62
C SER A 382 -4.68 11.88 1.12
N LYS A 383 -5.31 10.88 0.49
CA LYS A 383 -6.68 10.46 0.82
C LYS A 383 -6.64 9.27 1.78
N HIS A 384 -7.39 9.39 2.86
CA HIS A 384 -7.55 8.37 3.89
C HIS A 384 -9.03 8.17 4.18
N ILE A 385 -9.35 7.00 4.72
CA ILE A 385 -10.68 6.62 5.18
C ILE A 385 -10.60 6.27 6.66
N VAL A 386 -11.69 6.52 7.38
CA VAL A 386 -11.91 5.95 8.72
C VAL A 386 -12.95 4.86 8.59
N LEU A 387 -12.57 3.66 8.99
CA LEU A 387 -13.41 2.48 9.03
C LEU A 387 -13.91 2.24 10.45
N GLN A 388 -15.13 1.71 10.56
CA GLN A 388 -15.68 1.14 11.79
C GLN A 388 -16.42 -0.14 11.41
N GLY A 389 -15.99 -1.28 11.95
CA GLY A 389 -16.51 -2.61 11.55
C GLY A 389 -16.47 -2.85 10.04
N GLY A 390 -15.47 -2.28 9.35
CA GLY A 390 -15.30 -2.38 7.89
C GLY A 390 -16.15 -1.43 7.04
N VAL A 391 -16.97 -0.56 7.64
CA VAL A 391 -17.75 0.47 6.92
C VAL A 391 -17.00 1.80 6.96
N VAL A 392 -16.93 2.53 5.83
CA VAL A 392 -16.34 3.88 5.80
C VAL A 392 -17.30 4.88 6.42
N VAL A 393 -16.85 5.55 7.49
CA VAL A 393 -17.65 6.53 8.24
C VAL A 393 -17.14 7.96 8.08
N VAL A 394 -15.88 8.14 7.71
CA VAL A 394 -15.25 9.47 7.49
C VAL A 394 -14.28 9.41 6.32
N LEU A 395 -14.29 10.44 5.49
CA LEU A 395 -13.24 10.73 4.51
C LEU A 395 -12.27 11.76 5.06
N LEU A 396 -10.98 11.53 4.85
CA LEU A 396 -9.91 12.40 5.30
C LEU A 396 -9.04 12.83 4.12
N THR A 397 -8.67 14.10 4.09
CA THR A 397 -7.57 14.58 3.25
C THR A 397 -6.43 15.04 4.14
N MET A 398 -5.33 14.30 4.11
CA MET A 398 -4.08 14.62 4.80
C MET A 398 -3.05 15.13 3.80
N ARG A 399 -2.75 16.43 3.82
CA ARG A 399 -1.76 17.06 2.94
C ARG A 399 -0.51 17.45 3.72
N ASN A 400 0.64 17.24 3.08
CA ASN A 400 1.96 17.46 3.69
C ASN A 400 2.69 18.69 3.09
N TYR A 401 1.96 19.72 2.65
CA TYR A 401 2.48 20.82 1.81
C TYR A 401 2.24 22.20 2.44
N PRO A 402 3.16 23.19 2.31
CA PRO A 402 4.61 23.12 2.18
C PRO A 402 5.32 23.26 3.56
N GLU A 403 4.53 23.38 4.63
CA GLU A 403 5.01 23.58 5.98
C GLU A 403 5.35 22.23 6.62
N ARG A 404 6.16 22.25 7.69
CA ARG A 404 6.50 21.08 8.51
C ARG A 404 5.28 20.55 9.29
N SER A 405 4.11 20.54 8.68
CA SER A 405 2.82 20.23 9.26
C SER A 405 2.07 19.18 8.45
N VAL A 406 1.21 18.41 9.13
CA VAL A 406 0.24 17.53 8.50
C VAL A 406 -1.12 18.23 8.58
N ASN A 407 -1.63 18.66 7.43
CA ASN A 407 -2.91 19.32 7.32
C ASN A 407 -4.01 18.28 7.18
N VAL A 408 -5.03 18.32 8.04
CA VAL A 408 -6.12 17.36 8.12
C VAL A 408 -7.43 18.07 7.81
N GLU A 409 -8.12 17.58 6.77
CA GLU A 409 -9.48 17.95 6.39
C GLU A 409 -10.38 16.74 6.66
N ILE A 410 -11.48 16.93 7.39
CA ILE A 410 -12.37 15.85 7.85
C ILE A 410 -13.75 16.02 7.20
N THR A 411 -14.30 14.94 6.65
CA THR A 411 -15.65 14.92 6.08
C THR A 411 -16.40 13.69 6.60
N LEU A 412 -17.46 13.92 7.37
CA LEU A 412 -18.32 12.85 7.90
C LEU A 412 -19.22 12.28 6.80
N LEU A 413 -19.35 10.95 6.74
CA LEU A 413 -20.26 10.25 5.84
C LEU A 413 -21.56 9.79 6.52
N ARG A 414 -21.59 9.80 7.86
CA ARG A 414 -22.77 9.54 8.69
C ARG A 414 -22.80 10.51 9.87
N ASP A 415 -23.92 10.51 10.58
CA ASP A 415 -24.06 11.28 11.81
C ASP A 415 -23.29 10.62 12.95
N PHE A 416 -22.78 11.43 13.87
CA PHE A 416 -22.00 11.01 15.04
C PHE A 416 -22.60 11.57 16.33
N GLN A 417 -22.63 10.76 17.38
CA GLN A 417 -22.77 11.28 18.74
C GLN A 417 -21.49 11.98 19.17
N LYS A 418 -21.60 12.96 20.07
CA LYS A 418 -20.43 13.76 20.51
C LYS A 418 -19.29 12.92 21.10
N ASP A 419 -19.61 11.86 21.85
CA ASP A 419 -18.59 11.01 22.50
C ASP A 419 -17.88 10.14 21.46
N GLU A 420 -18.66 9.54 20.56
CA GLU A 420 -18.14 8.78 19.42
C GLU A 420 -17.27 9.63 18.48
N LEU A 421 -17.68 10.89 18.23
CA LEU A 421 -16.88 11.83 17.44
C LEU A 421 -15.54 12.12 18.11
N ALA A 422 -15.52 12.26 19.44
CA ALA A 422 -14.29 12.49 20.18
C ALA A 422 -13.32 11.30 20.06
N ASP A 423 -13.81 10.07 20.19
CA ASP A 423 -13.01 8.85 20.02
C ASP A 423 -12.46 8.72 18.59
N MET A 424 -13.29 9.03 17.59
CA MET A 424 -12.88 9.09 16.18
C MET A 424 -11.78 10.14 15.99
N LEU A 425 -11.95 11.34 16.52
CA LEU A 425 -10.96 12.42 16.42
C LEU A 425 -9.64 12.06 17.09
N VAL A 426 -9.68 11.45 18.29
CA VAL A 426 -8.47 10.94 18.96
C VAL A 426 -7.75 9.95 18.04
N THR A 427 -8.48 9.02 17.42
CA THR A 427 -7.92 8.03 16.49
C THR A 427 -7.27 8.70 15.28
N VAL A 428 -7.96 9.65 14.63
CA VAL A 428 -7.44 10.42 13.49
C VAL A 428 -6.20 11.22 13.85
N ILE A 429 -6.21 11.87 15.00
CA ILE A 429 -5.10 12.71 15.46
C ILE A 429 -3.91 11.83 15.84
N MET A 430 -4.11 10.70 16.53
CA MET A 430 -3.03 9.76 16.83
C MET A 430 -2.40 9.19 15.57
N TYR A 431 -3.21 8.88 14.55
CA TYR A 431 -2.72 8.50 13.23
C TYR A 431 -1.88 9.62 12.59
N ALA A 432 -2.38 10.86 12.57
CA ALA A 432 -1.65 12.00 12.03
C ALA A 432 -0.34 12.31 12.80
N LYS A 433 -0.31 12.02 14.10
CA LYS A 433 0.85 12.19 14.99
C LYS A 433 1.92 11.11 14.84
N GLN A 434 1.71 10.07 14.01
CA GLN A 434 2.76 9.11 13.64
C GLN A 434 3.97 9.76 12.94
N GLY A 435 4.01 11.09 12.79
CA GLY A 435 5.17 11.84 12.33
C GLY A 435 6.44 11.74 13.18
N SER A 436 6.47 11.02 14.31
CA SER A 436 7.76 10.58 14.91
C SER A 436 8.59 9.74 13.94
N VAL A 437 7.93 9.09 12.98
CA VAL A 437 8.55 8.29 11.93
C VAL A 437 9.25 9.14 10.87
N GLN A 438 8.81 10.40 10.68
CA GLN A 438 9.40 11.33 9.72
C GLN A 438 9.67 12.68 10.41
N SER A 439 10.90 12.85 10.88
CA SER A 439 11.37 13.98 11.71
C SER A 439 11.08 15.38 11.17
N ARG A 440 10.79 15.50 9.86
CA ARG A 440 10.42 16.76 9.20
C ARG A 440 9.07 17.31 9.65
N TYR A 441 8.10 16.47 10.06
CA TYR A 441 6.80 16.93 10.53
C TYR A 441 6.86 17.29 12.02
N ARG A 442 6.31 18.46 12.36
CA ARG A 442 6.39 19.07 13.69
C ARG A 442 5.02 19.27 14.32
N GLU A 443 3.97 19.36 13.52
CA GLU A 443 2.62 19.66 13.98
C GLU A 443 1.52 19.07 13.09
N VAL A 444 0.35 18.87 13.69
CA VAL A 444 -0.90 18.50 13.04
C VAL A 444 -1.79 19.73 13.02
N ARG A 445 -2.38 20.03 11.87
CA ARG A 445 -3.26 21.18 11.64
C ARG A 445 -4.61 20.69 11.15
N VAL A 446 -5.66 20.87 11.93
CA VAL A 446 -7.03 20.60 11.47
C VAL A 446 -7.55 21.86 10.79
N ILE A 447 -7.81 21.78 9.49
CA ILE A 447 -8.13 22.94 8.64
C ILE A 447 -9.63 23.05 8.42
N SER A 448 -10.28 21.93 8.09
CA SER A 448 -11.71 21.91 7.80
C SER A 448 -12.40 20.69 8.37
N PHE A 449 -13.69 20.88 8.65
CA PHE A 449 -14.63 19.87 9.09
C PHE A 449 -15.91 20.02 8.25
N ASN A 450 -16.37 18.93 7.63
CA ASN A 450 -17.49 18.91 6.69
C ASN A 450 -17.39 19.97 5.58
N GLN A 451 -16.18 20.14 5.03
CA GLN A 451 -15.86 21.09 3.95
C GLN A 451 -15.95 22.57 4.36
N GLU A 452 -16.11 22.87 5.64
CA GLU A 452 -16.10 24.23 6.20
C GLU A 452 -14.87 24.45 7.09
N PRO A 453 -14.34 25.67 7.20
CA PRO A 453 -13.28 25.97 8.15
C PRO A 453 -13.67 25.56 9.57
N VAL A 454 -12.71 25.04 10.33
CA VAL A 454 -12.98 24.69 11.74
C VAL A 454 -13.27 25.97 12.54
N SER A 455 -14.36 25.95 13.31
CA SER A 455 -14.87 27.06 14.12
C SER A 455 -15.34 26.54 15.49
N ASP A 456 -15.69 27.45 16.39
CA ASP A 456 -16.16 27.07 17.73
C ASP A 456 -17.57 26.44 17.68
N GLU A 457 -18.31 26.69 16.59
CA GLU A 457 -19.64 26.14 16.33
C GLU A 457 -19.59 24.68 15.84
N ASN A 458 -18.43 24.20 15.38
CA ASN A 458 -18.22 22.81 15.01
C ASN A 458 -17.32 22.06 16.03
N ILE A 459 -16.18 21.52 15.59
CA ILE A 459 -15.27 20.74 16.43
C ILE A 459 -14.21 21.59 17.15
N GLY A 460 -14.20 22.92 16.98
CA GLY A 460 -13.16 23.80 17.54
C GLY A 460 -13.00 23.66 19.06
N VAL A 461 -14.11 23.75 19.81
CA VAL A 461 -14.11 23.61 21.27
C VAL A 461 -13.54 22.26 21.72
N LEU A 462 -13.87 21.20 20.99
CA LEU A 462 -13.37 19.85 21.26
C LEU A 462 -11.85 19.75 21.00
N LEU A 463 -11.35 20.35 19.92
CA LEU A 463 -9.92 20.39 19.61
C LEU A 463 -9.13 21.22 20.64
N GLU A 464 -9.65 22.35 21.10
CA GLU A 464 -9.00 23.13 22.17
C GLU A 464 -8.91 22.35 23.48
N ALA A 465 -9.98 21.64 23.85
CA ALA A 465 -10.00 20.76 25.01
C ALA A 465 -8.95 19.64 24.90
N MET A 466 -8.76 19.08 23.71
CA MET A 466 -7.70 18.11 23.40
C MET A 466 -6.28 18.72 23.39
N GLY A 467 -6.15 20.05 23.49
CA GLY A 467 -4.87 20.77 23.63
C GLY A 467 -4.36 21.44 22.36
N PHE A 468 -5.18 21.55 21.31
CA PHE A 468 -4.88 22.35 20.12
C PHE A 468 -4.92 23.85 20.46
N ARG A 469 -4.23 24.65 19.65
CA ARG A 469 -4.32 26.11 19.69
C ARG A 469 -4.97 26.62 18.41
N LYS A 470 -5.89 27.56 18.56
CA LYS A 470 -6.53 28.27 17.46
C LYS A 470 -5.55 29.22 16.78
N GLU A 471 -5.43 29.10 15.47
CA GLU A 471 -4.76 30.06 14.59
C GLU A 471 -5.72 30.48 13.47
N LYS A 472 -5.36 31.52 12.70
CA LYS A 472 -6.26 32.23 11.77
C LYS A 472 -7.11 31.31 10.88
N ASN A 473 -6.57 30.18 10.42
CA ASN A 473 -7.23 29.26 9.49
C ASN A 473 -7.10 27.77 9.90
N ALA A 474 -6.71 27.46 11.14
CA ALA A 474 -6.51 26.07 11.57
C ALA A 474 -6.43 25.94 13.10
N TYR A 475 -6.69 24.73 13.59
CA TYR A 475 -6.32 24.32 14.94
C TYR A 475 -5.03 23.52 14.89
N ILE A 476 -4.02 23.92 15.68
CA ILE A 476 -2.66 23.36 15.61
C ILE A 476 -2.28 22.63 16.89
N LEU A 477 -1.73 21.41 16.74
CA LEU A 477 -1.12 20.62 17.81
C LEU A 477 0.30 20.18 17.41
N LYS A 478 1.30 20.46 18.25
CA LYS A 478 2.66 19.93 18.03
C LYS A 478 2.67 18.40 18.17
N ILE A 479 3.32 17.70 17.25
CA ILE A 479 3.38 16.23 17.21
C ILE A 479 3.93 15.66 18.52
N LYS A 480 4.96 16.30 19.10
CA LYS A 480 5.55 15.87 20.38
C LYS A 480 4.66 16.08 21.62
N ARG A 481 3.59 16.87 21.53
CA ARG A 481 2.71 17.17 22.67
C ARG A 481 1.65 16.09 22.80
N ALA A 482 1.50 15.46 23.95
CA ALA A 482 0.39 14.53 24.20
C ALA A 482 -0.97 15.24 24.03
N LEU A 483 -2.00 14.47 23.64
CA LEU A 483 -3.37 14.94 23.76
C LEU A 483 -3.72 15.08 25.23
N LYS A 484 -4.52 16.10 25.55
CA LYS A 484 -5.07 16.27 26.90
C LYS A 484 -6.30 15.38 27.05
N ASP A 485 -6.46 14.81 28.23
CA ASP A 485 -7.71 14.18 28.62
C ASP A 485 -8.81 15.25 28.65
N CYS A 486 -9.91 14.96 27.97
CA CYS A 486 -11.01 15.88 27.78
C CYS A 486 -12.26 15.32 28.45
N ASN A 487 -12.85 16.07 29.38
CA ASN A 487 -14.19 15.75 29.90
C ASN A 487 -15.24 16.27 28.91
N ILE A 488 -15.65 15.41 27.97
CA ILE A 488 -16.58 15.75 26.88
C ILE A 488 -17.94 16.22 27.41
N GLU A 489 -18.39 15.71 28.55
CA GLU A 489 -19.68 16.10 29.16
C GLU A 489 -19.70 17.58 29.58
N SER A 490 -18.54 18.13 29.93
CA SER A 490 -18.41 19.53 30.38
C SER A 490 -18.34 20.55 29.25
N LEU A 491 -18.23 20.10 27.99
CA LEU A 491 -18.10 20.98 26.83
C LEU A 491 -19.47 21.38 26.27
N SER A 492 -19.60 22.66 25.92
CA SER A 492 -20.77 23.19 25.22
C SER A 492 -20.74 22.79 23.74
N LEU A 493 -21.08 21.54 23.45
CA LEU A 493 -21.15 20.96 22.11
C LEU A 493 -22.56 20.44 21.79
N PRO A 494 -22.96 20.40 20.52
CA PRO A 494 -24.20 19.73 20.13
C PRO A 494 -24.11 18.23 20.46
N SER A 495 -25.26 17.62 20.79
CA SER A 495 -25.31 16.18 21.09
C SER A 495 -24.99 15.30 19.88
N PHE A 496 -25.26 15.81 18.67
CA PHE A 496 -25.04 15.13 17.41
C PHE A 496 -24.34 16.05 16.41
N PHE A 497 -23.50 15.45 15.58
CA PHE A 497 -22.84 16.10 14.45
C PHE A 497 -23.32 15.44 13.17
N SER A 498 -23.98 16.22 12.31
CA SER A 498 -24.53 15.73 11.06
C SER A 498 -23.45 15.47 10.02
N ARG A 499 -23.70 14.51 9.12
CA ARG A 499 -22.87 14.26 7.94
C ARG A 499 -22.78 15.48 7.02
N ALA A 500 -21.74 15.52 6.19
CA ALA A 500 -21.66 16.52 5.13
C ALA A 500 -22.71 16.26 4.04
N LEU A 501 -23.55 17.26 3.73
CA LEU A 501 -24.47 17.18 2.59
C LEU A 501 -23.72 17.39 1.26
N PRO A 502 -24.16 16.75 0.17
CA PRO A 502 -23.62 17.00 -1.18
C PRO A 502 -23.74 18.49 -1.54
N VAL A 503 -22.75 19.02 -2.27
CA VAL A 503 -22.72 20.44 -2.67
C VAL A 503 -23.97 20.84 -3.46
N GLU A 504 -24.58 19.92 -4.21
CA GLU A 504 -25.83 20.13 -4.96
C GLU A 504 -27.06 20.34 -4.06
N ASN A 505 -27.03 19.88 -2.80
CA ASN A 505 -28.12 20.06 -1.84
C ASN A 505 -27.97 21.30 -0.94
N ARG A 506 -27.00 22.20 -1.23
CA ARG A 506 -26.81 23.47 -0.50
C ARG A 506 -27.71 24.62 -0.99
N VAL A 507 -28.88 24.31 -1.57
CA VAL A 507 -29.85 25.33 -1.99
C VAL A 507 -30.68 25.78 -0.78
N THR A 508 -30.24 26.92 -0.22
CA THR A 508 -31.01 28.00 0.42
C THR A 508 -32.24 27.63 1.25
N GLY A 509 -32.01 27.41 2.55
CA GLY A 509 -33.00 27.75 3.58
C GLY A 509 -32.97 29.27 3.83
N GLN A 510 -33.57 30.05 2.93
CA GLN A 510 -34.04 31.40 3.24
C GLN A 510 -35.41 31.56 2.60
N ASP A 511 -36.38 31.90 3.46
CA ASP A 511 -37.77 32.19 3.15
C ASP A 511 -37.92 33.13 1.95
N VAL A 512 -38.74 32.73 0.98
CA VAL A 512 -39.47 33.68 0.13
C VAL A 512 -40.87 33.11 -0.13
N GLU A 513 -41.88 33.83 0.36
CA GLU A 513 -43.30 33.65 0.08
C GLU A 513 -43.63 33.61 -1.43
N PRO A 514 -44.76 33.02 -1.84
CA PRO A 514 -45.15 32.96 -3.23
C PRO A 514 -45.66 34.32 -3.73
N GLY A 515 -44.79 35.07 -4.43
CA GLY A 515 -45.13 36.28 -5.18
C GLY A 515 -45.14 36.02 -6.69
N ALA A 516 -46.18 36.53 -7.36
CA ALA A 516 -46.63 36.27 -8.72
C ALA A 516 -45.65 36.64 -9.88
N PRO A 517 -45.93 36.21 -11.13
CA PRO A 517 -45.03 36.36 -12.27
C PRO A 517 -45.30 37.66 -13.04
N GLU A 518 -44.28 38.45 -13.39
CA GLU A 518 -44.39 39.45 -14.45
C GLU A 518 -43.12 39.59 -15.31
N ASN A 519 -43.41 39.61 -16.61
CA ASN A 519 -42.63 39.93 -17.81
C ASN A 519 -41.51 40.99 -17.67
N GLU A 520 -40.35 40.74 -18.29
CA GLU A 520 -39.90 41.30 -19.59
C GLU A 520 -38.54 40.70 -20.01
#